data_AF-A0A2E7RKK1-F1
#
_entry.id   AF-A0A2E7RKK1-F1
#
_cell.length_a   1.000
_cell.length_b   1.000
_cell.length_c   1.000
_cell.angle_alpha   90.00
_cell.angle_beta   90.00
_cell.angle_gamma   90.00
#
_symmetry.space_group_name_H-M   'P 1'
#
loop_
_entity.id
_entity.type
_entity.pdbx_description
1 polymer ?
#
loop_
_entity_poly.entity_id
_entity_poly.type
_entity_poly.pdbx_seq_one_letter_code
_entity_poly.pdbx_strand_id
1 'polypeptide(L)'
;PDPATGYSWPVLARNGISAYLNAGIPGGAVITSRLEEILYLFAAPKPYALLTFFSAGSQVQSKWVDTGFAGLRLDPSGNSYPKFEDSLFKFDGTDSSGFIDVASQKVVQLPDLVSGTHSQASFSANSLTIFAADTVFAGKEEFLRHPAALVGYSILPDESVEHDFVIVDASYQGGILSLVTDVSSGSMSAAVTTNNWSIRPRFFGVSTQGAPDSMPTSTSISIMFQGTDDIDDPLAIVPGATSWTADLSDIDGKRFFRYRITFDIDAIDSGVTQASPKSEMSYIKLPFVW
;
A
#
# COMPACT_ATOMS: atom_id res chain seq x y z
N PRO A 1 16.77 9.64 -44.16
CA PRO A 1 16.21 8.55 -45.02
C PRO A 1 15.84 9.12 -46.39
N ASP A 2 16.39 8.58 -47.47
CA ASP A 2 15.99 8.97 -48.83
C ASP A 2 14.59 8.38 -49.14
N PRO A 3 13.57 9.21 -49.39
CA PRO A 3 12.22 8.72 -49.63
C PRO A 3 12.06 7.86 -50.89
N ALA A 4 12.95 8.04 -51.88
CA ALA A 4 12.89 7.31 -53.13
C ALA A 4 13.35 5.84 -52.98
N THR A 5 14.19 5.58 -51.98
CA THR A 5 14.85 4.28 -51.79
C THR A 5 14.58 3.65 -50.43
N GLY A 6 14.13 4.43 -49.45
CA GLY A 6 13.89 3.99 -48.07
C GLY A 6 12.48 3.48 -47.77
N TYR A 7 11.52 3.64 -48.70
CA TYR A 7 10.13 3.18 -48.52
C TYR A 7 9.73 2.17 -49.60
N SER A 8 9.12 1.07 -49.20
CA SER A 8 8.55 0.08 -50.13
C SER A 8 7.06 0.34 -50.34
N TRP A 9 6.72 0.96 -51.47
CA TRP A 9 5.33 1.22 -51.84
C TRP A 9 4.60 -0.03 -52.35
N PRO A 10 3.28 -0.18 -52.10
CA PRO A 10 2.47 -1.27 -52.64
C PRO A 10 2.59 -1.37 -54.16
N VAL A 11 2.78 -2.58 -54.69
CA VAL A 11 3.12 -2.83 -56.10
C VAL A 11 2.11 -2.21 -57.06
N LEU A 12 0.82 -2.28 -56.74
CA LEU A 12 -0.26 -1.77 -57.60
C LEU A 12 -0.35 -0.24 -57.65
N ALA A 13 0.06 0.46 -56.58
CA ALA A 13 -0.02 1.91 -56.47
C ALA A 13 1.33 2.61 -56.68
N ARG A 14 2.44 1.86 -56.69
CA ARG A 14 3.81 2.37 -56.73
C ARG A 14 4.05 3.38 -57.85
N ASN A 15 3.61 3.07 -59.08
CA ASN A 15 3.84 3.96 -60.22
C ASN A 15 3.07 5.28 -60.07
N GLY A 16 1.84 5.22 -59.58
CA GLY A 16 1.02 6.40 -59.31
C GLY A 16 1.60 7.27 -58.17
N ILE A 17 2.05 6.63 -57.09
CA ILE A 17 2.68 7.31 -55.96
C ILE A 17 4.01 7.95 -56.38
N SER A 18 4.90 7.23 -57.05
CA SER A 18 6.17 7.79 -57.52
C SER A 18 5.96 8.93 -58.52
N ALA A 19 4.98 8.82 -59.41
CA ALA A 19 4.61 9.92 -60.30
C ALA A 19 4.05 11.12 -59.51
N TYR A 20 3.23 10.89 -58.50
CA TYR A 20 2.70 11.95 -57.64
C TYR A 20 3.81 12.67 -56.87
N LEU A 21 4.73 11.93 -56.26
CA LEU A 21 5.86 12.46 -55.49
C LEU A 21 6.81 13.30 -56.35
N ASN A 22 6.97 12.96 -57.63
CA ASN A 22 7.91 13.63 -58.55
C ASN A 22 7.21 14.60 -59.53
N ALA A 23 5.97 15.01 -59.25
CA ALA A 23 5.16 15.87 -60.13
C ALA A 23 5.02 15.39 -61.59
N GLY A 24 5.01 14.08 -61.79
CA GLY A 24 4.88 13.44 -63.10
C GLY A 24 6.19 13.42 -63.91
N ILE A 25 7.30 13.90 -63.35
CA ILE A 25 8.62 13.88 -63.99
C ILE A 25 9.31 12.56 -63.59
N PRO A 26 9.55 11.63 -64.54
CA PRO A 26 10.27 10.39 -64.25
C PRO A 26 11.68 10.70 -63.72
N GLY A 27 12.00 10.24 -62.53
CA GLY A 27 13.28 10.52 -61.86
C GLY A 27 13.45 11.95 -61.34
N GLY A 28 12.38 12.75 -61.30
CA GLY A 28 12.39 14.08 -60.70
C GLY A 28 12.63 14.05 -59.19
N ALA A 29 12.98 15.21 -58.61
CA ALA A 29 13.16 15.34 -57.16
C ALA A 29 11.84 15.06 -56.42
N VAL A 30 11.92 14.31 -55.32
CA VAL A 30 10.77 14.04 -54.46
C VAL A 30 10.29 15.33 -53.80
N ILE A 31 9.01 15.64 -53.97
CA ILE A 31 8.36 16.76 -53.31
C ILE A 31 7.95 16.32 -51.91
N THR A 32 8.65 16.81 -50.88
CA THR A 32 8.49 16.40 -49.48
C THR A 32 7.06 16.60 -48.95
N SER A 33 6.37 17.68 -49.34
CA SER A 33 4.98 17.91 -48.91
C SER A 33 4.01 16.85 -49.42
N ARG A 34 4.23 16.32 -50.63
CA ARG A 34 3.43 15.22 -51.20
C ARG A 34 3.76 13.88 -50.57
N LEU A 35 5.01 13.70 -50.13
CA LEU A 35 5.40 12.53 -49.35
C LEU A 35 4.67 12.50 -48.01
N GLU A 36 4.63 13.62 -47.29
CA GLU A 36 3.90 13.74 -46.02
C GLU A 36 2.41 13.44 -46.21
N GLU A 37 1.81 13.94 -47.28
CA GLU A 37 0.40 13.66 -47.64
C GLU A 37 0.15 12.17 -47.91
N ILE A 38 1.01 11.52 -48.72
CA ILE A 38 0.88 10.08 -48.99
C ILE A 38 1.08 9.27 -47.70
N LEU A 39 2.09 9.60 -46.89
CA LEU A 39 2.31 8.93 -45.61
C LEU A 39 1.12 9.13 -44.66
N TYR A 40 0.50 10.31 -44.68
CA TYR A 40 -0.72 10.58 -43.91
C TYR A 40 -1.90 9.70 -44.36
N LEU A 41 -2.08 9.52 -45.67
CA LEU A 41 -3.11 8.65 -46.23
C LEU A 41 -2.87 7.17 -45.92
N PHE A 42 -1.61 6.71 -45.95
CA PHE A 42 -1.24 5.34 -45.59
C PHE A 42 -1.31 5.05 -44.09
N ALA A 43 -1.09 6.09 -43.27
CA ALA A 43 -1.27 6.01 -41.83
C ALA A 43 -2.74 6.20 -41.41
N ALA A 44 -3.71 6.10 -42.34
CA ALA A 44 -5.14 6.20 -42.04
C ALA A 44 -5.80 4.81 -41.90
N PRO A 45 -6.57 4.55 -40.82
CA PRO A 45 -6.85 5.47 -39.71
C PRO A 45 -5.58 5.72 -38.89
N LYS A 46 -5.42 6.96 -38.41
CA LYS A 46 -4.29 7.36 -37.55
C LYS A 46 -4.06 6.27 -36.51
N PRO A 47 -2.83 5.80 -36.27
CA PRO A 47 -2.59 4.83 -35.22
C PRO A 47 -3.02 5.47 -33.90
N TYR A 48 -4.15 5.03 -33.37
CA TYR A 48 -4.56 5.37 -32.02
C TYR A 48 -3.80 4.42 -31.10
N ALA A 49 -2.89 4.98 -30.30
CA ALA A 49 -2.41 4.27 -29.13
C ALA A 49 -3.56 4.25 -28.13
N LEU A 50 -4.24 3.11 -28.02
CA LEU A 50 -5.16 2.89 -26.91
C LEU A 50 -4.32 2.79 -25.64
N LEU A 51 -4.36 3.83 -24.83
CA LEU A 51 -3.83 3.77 -23.48
C LEU A 51 -4.83 2.96 -22.64
N THR A 52 -4.37 1.86 -22.07
CA THR A 52 -5.15 1.10 -21.09
C THR A 52 -5.41 2.00 -19.89
N PHE A 53 -6.68 2.34 -19.66
CA PHE A 53 -7.11 2.94 -18.40
C PHE A 53 -7.52 1.82 -17.45
N PHE A 54 -7.15 1.97 -16.19
CA PHE A 54 -7.60 1.08 -15.12
C PHE A 54 -9.05 1.43 -14.75
N SER A 55 -9.83 0.44 -14.30
CA SER A 55 -11.09 0.72 -13.62
C SER A 55 -10.84 1.57 -12.37
N ALA A 56 -11.84 2.36 -11.97
CA ALA A 56 -11.79 3.13 -10.72
C ALA A 56 -11.53 2.23 -9.50
N GLY A 57 -12.23 1.11 -9.45
CA GLY A 57 -12.06 0.08 -8.42
C GLY A 57 -11.01 -0.97 -8.80
N SER A 58 -10.20 -1.36 -7.82
CA SER A 58 -9.43 -2.62 -7.86
C SER A 58 -9.49 -3.31 -6.51
N GLN A 59 -9.31 -4.63 -6.48
CA GLN A 59 -9.45 -5.42 -5.27
C GLN A 59 -8.36 -6.48 -5.18
N VAL A 60 -7.80 -6.64 -3.98
CA VAL A 60 -6.97 -7.78 -3.61
C VAL A 60 -7.63 -8.52 -2.45
N GLN A 61 -7.53 -9.85 -2.46
CA GLN A 61 -8.03 -10.68 -1.40
C GLN A 61 -6.95 -11.70 -1.03
N SER A 62 -6.70 -11.85 0.27
CA SER A 62 -5.79 -12.87 0.75
C SER A 62 -6.38 -14.27 0.52
N LYS A 63 -5.50 -15.28 0.46
CA LYS A 63 -5.91 -16.65 0.74
C LYS A 63 -6.30 -16.75 2.22
N TRP A 64 -7.00 -17.82 2.58
CA TRP A 64 -7.22 -18.16 3.99
C TRP A 64 -5.88 -18.34 4.70
N VAL A 65 -5.74 -17.67 5.84
CA VAL A 65 -4.60 -17.76 6.74
C VAL A 65 -5.02 -18.68 7.89
N ASP A 66 -4.35 -19.82 8.04
CA ASP A 66 -4.52 -20.66 9.24
C ASP A 66 -3.80 -19.98 10.39
N THR A 67 -4.54 -19.64 11.43
CA THR A 67 -3.96 -19.04 12.62
C THR A 67 -3.32 -20.11 13.48
N GLY A 68 -3.85 -21.34 13.46
CA GLY A 68 -3.41 -22.47 14.28
C GLY A 68 -2.02 -23.00 13.89
N PHE A 69 -1.33 -23.61 14.85
CA PHE A 69 0.01 -24.24 14.72
C PHE A 69 0.07 -25.33 13.62
N ALA A 70 0.04 -24.94 12.34
CA ALA A 70 0.15 -25.79 11.16
C ALA A 70 -0.74 -27.06 11.21
N GLY A 71 -2.01 -26.90 11.58
CA GLY A 71 -2.98 -28.00 11.60
C GLY A 71 -2.85 -29.02 12.74
N LEU A 72 -2.00 -28.78 13.75
CA LEU A 72 -1.75 -29.73 14.85
C LEU A 72 -2.72 -29.64 16.04
N ARG A 73 -3.63 -28.65 16.07
CA ARG A 73 -4.69 -28.56 17.08
C ARG A 73 -6.05 -28.31 16.42
N LEU A 74 -6.88 -29.35 16.41
CA LEU A 74 -8.33 -29.19 16.48
C LEU A 74 -8.62 -29.04 17.97
N ASP A 75 -8.85 -27.82 18.45
CA ASP A 75 -9.37 -27.66 19.80
C ASP A 75 -10.90 -27.75 19.71
N PRO A 76 -11.53 -28.84 20.16
CA PRO A 76 -12.97 -28.98 20.12
C PRO A 76 -13.70 -27.98 21.03
N SER A 77 -12.98 -27.26 21.90
CA SER A 77 -13.54 -26.25 22.81
C SER A 77 -13.43 -24.81 22.31
N GLY A 78 -12.75 -24.55 21.19
CA GLY A 78 -12.64 -23.22 20.57
C GLY A 78 -11.80 -22.18 21.32
N ASN A 79 -11.24 -22.52 22.50
CA ASN A 79 -10.52 -21.58 23.36
C ASN A 79 -9.03 -21.38 22.99
N SER A 80 -8.56 -22.04 21.93
CA SER A 80 -7.16 -22.00 21.49
C SER A 80 -6.95 -21.22 20.19
N TYR A 81 -7.98 -20.51 19.70
CA TYR A 81 -7.92 -19.71 18.48
C TYR A 81 -7.76 -18.22 18.79
N PRO A 82 -7.34 -17.40 17.82
CA PRO A 82 -7.03 -16.02 18.09
C PRO A 82 -8.21 -15.25 18.65
N LYS A 83 -7.91 -14.43 19.66
CA LYS A 83 -8.85 -13.44 20.20
C LYS A 83 -8.57 -12.12 19.53
N PHE A 84 -9.43 -11.75 18.61
CA PHE A 84 -9.43 -10.45 17.94
C PHE A 84 -10.19 -9.39 18.71
N GLU A 85 -11.07 -9.78 19.63
CA GLU A 85 -11.78 -8.86 20.54
C GLU A 85 -10.87 -8.32 21.66
N ASP A 86 -9.65 -8.87 21.82
CA ASP A 86 -8.76 -8.47 22.91
C ASP A 86 -8.28 -7.02 22.77
N SER A 87 -8.51 -6.24 23.83
CA SER A 87 -8.16 -4.82 23.93
C SER A 87 -6.66 -4.51 23.78
N LEU A 88 -5.77 -5.49 24.00
CA LEU A 88 -4.32 -5.30 23.87
C LEU A 88 -3.89 -5.13 22.41
N PHE A 89 -4.61 -5.76 21.47
CA PHE A 89 -4.19 -5.91 20.08
C PHE A 89 -5.37 -5.73 19.13
N LYS A 90 -5.91 -4.51 19.13
CA LYS A 90 -6.99 -4.09 18.23
C LYS A 90 -6.43 -3.56 16.91
N PHE A 91 -7.02 -3.98 15.79
CA PHE A 91 -6.78 -3.33 14.50
C PHE A 91 -7.55 -2.01 14.46
N ASP A 92 -6.84 -0.90 14.32
CA ASP A 92 -7.39 0.45 14.30
C ASP A 92 -6.89 1.23 13.06
N GLY A 93 -7.46 2.41 12.84
CA GLY A 93 -7.14 3.30 11.71
C GLY A 93 -8.13 3.16 10.55
N THR A 94 -9.21 2.42 10.75
CA THR A 94 -10.35 2.34 9.84
C THR A 94 -11.64 2.70 10.55
N ASP A 95 -12.59 3.26 9.81
CA ASP A 95 -13.94 3.50 10.27
C ASP A 95 -14.76 2.19 10.41
N SER A 96 -16.00 2.32 10.89
CA SER A 96 -16.93 1.19 11.06
C SER A 96 -17.31 0.46 9.76
N SER A 97 -17.02 1.05 8.59
CA SER A 97 -17.23 0.47 7.27
C SER A 97 -15.93 -0.07 6.66
N GLY A 98 -14.82 -0.02 7.41
CA GLY A 98 -13.51 -0.52 7.02
C GLY A 98 -12.71 0.43 6.14
N PHE A 99 -13.19 1.66 5.91
CA PHE A 99 -12.41 2.66 5.17
C PHE A 99 -11.30 3.23 6.06
N ILE A 100 -10.12 3.42 5.50
CA ILE A 100 -9.00 4.03 6.21
C ILE A 100 -9.38 5.47 6.61
N ASP A 101 -9.14 5.82 7.88
CA ASP A 101 -9.42 7.14 8.42
C ASP A 101 -8.51 8.20 7.80
N VAL A 102 -9.12 9.31 7.35
CA VAL A 102 -8.41 10.40 6.64
C VAL A 102 -8.71 11.74 7.28
N ALA A 103 -7.68 12.53 7.50
CA ALA A 103 -7.80 13.95 7.82
C ALA A 103 -6.83 14.75 6.96
N SER A 104 -7.32 15.85 6.36
CA SER A 104 -6.49 16.75 5.55
C SER A 104 -5.69 16.03 4.44
N GLN A 105 -6.32 15.05 3.77
CA GLN A 105 -5.72 14.22 2.72
C GLN A 105 -4.54 13.34 3.18
N LYS A 106 -4.45 13.07 4.48
CA LYS A 106 -3.48 12.14 5.07
C LYS A 106 -4.19 11.09 5.91
N VAL A 107 -3.61 9.90 5.98
CA VAL A 107 -4.04 8.85 6.91
C VAL A 107 -3.93 9.38 8.34
N VAL A 108 -4.98 9.18 9.13
CA VAL A 108 -5.00 9.59 10.54
C VAL A 108 -4.03 8.73 11.34
N GLN A 109 -3.16 9.38 12.10
CA GLN A 109 -2.21 8.69 12.97
C GLN A 109 -2.90 8.16 14.23
N LEU A 110 -2.48 6.97 14.67
CA LEU A 110 -2.98 6.38 15.90
C LEU A 110 -2.32 7.00 17.14
N PRO A 111 -2.96 6.91 18.33
CA PRO A 111 -2.38 7.39 19.58
C PRO A 111 -1.03 6.74 19.90
N ASP A 112 -0.21 7.44 20.68
CA ASP A 112 1.09 6.94 21.11
C ASP A 112 0.94 5.65 21.94
N LEU A 113 1.67 4.60 21.54
CA LEU A 113 1.82 3.36 22.31
C LEU A 113 2.62 3.64 23.59
N VAL A 114 3.77 4.30 23.40
CA VAL A 114 4.67 4.75 24.46
C VAL A 114 5.29 6.08 24.04
N SER A 115 5.68 6.87 25.05
CA SER A 115 6.44 8.09 24.88
C SER A 115 7.58 8.12 25.89
N GLY A 116 8.68 8.76 25.54
CA GLY A 116 9.80 8.93 26.45
C GLY A 116 10.47 10.28 26.27
N THR A 117 11.30 10.65 27.25
CA THR A 117 12.11 11.85 27.17
C THR A 117 13.33 11.63 26.28
N HIS A 118 13.86 12.71 25.71
CA HIS A 118 15.09 12.63 24.91
C HIS A 118 16.25 11.97 25.69
N SER A 119 16.36 12.17 27.01
CA SER A 119 17.44 11.55 27.81
C SER A 119 17.36 10.02 27.91
N GLN A 120 16.20 9.44 27.61
CA GLN A 120 15.98 7.99 27.63
C GLN A 120 16.28 7.34 26.26
N ALA A 121 16.66 8.13 25.26
CA ALA A 121 16.89 7.65 23.91
C ALA A 121 18.22 8.12 23.33
N SER A 122 18.78 7.31 22.44
CA SER A 122 19.86 7.70 21.54
C SER A 122 19.39 7.52 20.10
N PHE A 123 19.54 8.58 19.30
CA PHE A 123 19.09 8.63 17.92
C PHE A 123 20.28 8.62 16.97
N SER A 124 20.19 7.79 15.93
CA SER A 124 21.10 7.79 14.78
C SER A 124 20.31 8.10 13.51
N ALA A 125 20.95 8.03 12.34
CA ALA A 125 20.26 8.25 11.07
C ALA A 125 19.07 7.29 10.87
N ASN A 126 19.24 5.99 11.15
CA ASN A 126 18.22 4.97 10.90
C ASN A 126 18.01 4.03 12.09
N SER A 127 18.27 4.52 13.30
CA SER A 127 18.07 3.71 14.50
C SER A 127 17.70 4.56 15.70
N LEU A 128 16.90 3.96 16.59
CA LEU A 128 16.56 4.48 17.91
C LEU A 128 16.95 3.43 18.95
N THR A 129 17.76 3.82 19.93
CA THR A 129 18.06 3.01 21.11
C THR A 129 17.37 3.60 22.32
N ILE A 130 16.50 2.84 22.97
CA ILE A 130 15.79 3.24 24.19
C ILE A 130 16.46 2.58 25.39
N PHE A 131 16.90 3.41 26.33
CA PHE A 131 17.49 3.00 27.60
C PHE A 131 16.41 2.83 28.66
N ALA A 132 16.63 1.92 29.61
CA ALA A 132 15.66 1.59 30.66
C ALA A 132 14.28 1.26 30.07
N ALA A 133 14.26 0.48 28.98
CA ALA A 133 13.05 0.15 28.23
C ALA A 133 11.99 -0.52 29.11
N ASP A 134 12.39 -1.25 30.15
CA ASP A 134 11.49 -1.85 31.14
C ASP A 134 10.62 -0.82 31.87
N THR A 135 11.15 0.39 32.08
CA THR A 135 10.39 1.49 32.70
C THR A 135 9.51 2.19 31.68
N VAL A 136 10.00 2.39 30.46
CA VAL A 136 9.26 3.07 29.40
C VAL A 136 8.04 2.26 28.93
N PHE A 137 8.19 0.93 28.87
CA PHE A 137 7.14 -0.02 28.50
C PHE A 137 6.41 -0.62 29.71
N ALA A 138 6.43 0.05 30.87
CA ALA A 138 5.69 -0.43 32.04
C ALA A 138 4.18 -0.57 31.71
N GLY A 139 3.63 -1.77 31.94
CA GLY A 139 2.27 -2.16 31.55
C GLY A 139 2.10 -2.54 30.08
N LYS A 140 3.19 -2.63 29.31
CA LYS A 140 3.26 -3.04 27.90
C LYS A 140 4.46 -3.97 27.64
N GLU A 141 4.81 -4.80 28.63
CA GLU A 141 6.02 -5.62 28.62
C GLU A 141 6.01 -6.70 27.53
N GLU A 142 4.85 -7.01 26.95
CA GLU A 142 4.71 -7.92 25.81
C GLU A 142 5.51 -7.48 24.59
N PHE A 143 5.68 -6.17 24.35
CA PHE A 143 6.51 -5.66 23.27
C PHE A 143 8.00 -5.83 23.56
N LEU A 144 8.41 -5.97 24.83
CA LEU A 144 9.79 -6.31 25.19
C LEU A 144 10.04 -7.82 25.07
N ARG A 145 9.02 -8.65 25.39
CA ARG A 145 9.07 -10.12 25.18
C ARG A 145 9.06 -10.50 23.70
N HIS A 146 8.36 -9.73 22.88
CA HIS A 146 8.24 -9.93 21.44
C HIS A 146 8.54 -8.63 20.67
N PRO A 147 9.80 -8.16 20.62
CA PRO A 147 10.17 -6.90 19.96
C PRO A 147 9.76 -6.84 18.49
N ALA A 148 9.74 -7.97 17.80
CA ALA A 148 9.28 -8.06 16.40
C ALA A 148 7.83 -7.56 16.22
N ALA A 149 7.01 -7.55 17.28
CA ALA A 149 5.68 -6.95 17.25
C ALA A 149 5.70 -5.42 17.11
N LEU A 150 6.85 -4.75 17.18
CA LEU A 150 7.01 -3.32 16.86
C LEU A 150 7.34 -3.07 15.37
N VAL A 151 7.69 -4.10 14.60
CA VAL A 151 7.97 -3.94 13.16
C VAL A 151 6.70 -3.45 12.45
N GLY A 152 6.83 -2.42 11.62
CA GLY A 152 5.75 -1.70 10.97
C GLY A 152 5.23 -0.49 11.78
N TYR A 153 5.50 -0.41 13.09
CA TYR A 153 5.09 0.77 13.87
C TYR A 153 5.94 1.98 13.52
N SER A 154 5.45 3.16 13.85
CA SER A 154 6.09 4.44 13.55
C SER A 154 6.81 5.00 14.77
N ILE A 155 8.00 5.55 14.55
CA ILE A 155 8.70 6.39 15.53
C ILE A 155 8.47 7.84 15.15
N LEU A 156 7.98 8.62 16.11
CA LEU A 156 8.07 10.07 16.06
C LEU A 156 9.23 10.50 16.97
N PRO A 157 10.39 10.90 16.40
CA PRO A 157 11.57 11.24 17.21
C PRO A 157 11.40 12.51 18.03
N ASP A 158 10.45 13.36 17.65
CA ASP A 158 10.15 14.62 18.30
C ASP A 158 8.70 15.01 18.04
N GLU A 159 7.95 15.33 19.09
CA GLU A 159 6.52 15.67 19.00
C GLU A 159 6.19 16.87 18.08
N SER A 160 7.18 17.70 17.74
CA SER A 160 7.03 18.84 16.82
C SER A 160 7.20 18.50 15.35
N VAL A 161 7.61 17.27 15.04
CA VAL A 161 7.88 16.81 13.67
C VAL A 161 6.60 16.26 13.03
N GLU A 162 6.41 16.54 11.75
CA GLU A 162 5.24 16.06 10.97
C GLU A 162 5.46 14.69 10.30
N HIS A 163 6.70 14.17 10.32
CA HIS A 163 7.11 12.96 9.61
C HIS A 163 7.55 11.85 10.55
N ASP A 164 6.99 10.66 10.33
CA ASP A 164 7.26 9.47 11.12
C ASP A 164 8.28 8.55 10.43
N PHE A 165 8.93 7.70 11.21
CA PHE A 165 9.91 6.73 10.72
C PHE A 165 9.44 5.30 11.00
N VAL A 166 9.28 4.50 9.95
CA VAL A 166 8.76 3.13 10.08
C VAL A 166 9.83 2.19 10.63
N ILE A 167 9.51 1.45 11.68
CA ILE A 167 10.37 0.41 12.28
C ILE A 167 10.41 -0.80 11.36
N VAL A 168 11.60 -1.25 11.00
CA VAL A 168 11.83 -2.46 10.17
C VAL A 168 12.48 -3.60 10.94
N ASP A 169 13.15 -3.30 12.05
CA ASP A 169 13.73 -4.30 12.95
C ASP A 169 13.69 -3.81 14.40
N ALA A 170 13.58 -4.76 15.33
CA ALA A 170 13.47 -4.49 16.75
C ALA A 170 14.08 -5.63 17.57
N SER A 171 14.93 -5.28 18.54
CA SER A 171 15.57 -6.24 19.44
C SER A 171 15.66 -5.68 20.86
N TYR A 172 15.46 -6.55 21.85
CA TYR A 172 15.50 -6.17 23.26
C TYR A 172 16.51 -7.05 24.00
N GLN A 173 17.45 -6.41 24.71
CA GLN A 173 18.46 -7.10 25.52
C GLN A 173 18.87 -6.24 26.72
N GLY A 174 18.71 -6.79 27.92
CA GLY A 174 19.25 -6.20 29.16
C GLY A 174 18.74 -4.78 29.46
N GLY A 175 17.43 -4.54 29.32
CA GLY A 175 16.83 -3.23 29.57
C GLY A 175 17.04 -2.20 28.46
N ILE A 176 17.64 -2.61 27.33
CA ILE A 176 17.85 -1.77 26.15
C ILE A 176 17.01 -2.33 25.00
N LEU A 177 16.17 -1.46 24.42
CA LEU A 177 15.42 -1.76 23.19
C LEU A 177 16.09 -1.02 22.04
N SER A 178 16.49 -1.76 21.00
CA SER A 178 17.11 -1.22 19.79
C SER A 178 16.15 -1.39 18.62
N LEU A 179 15.87 -0.29 17.94
CA LEU A 179 14.96 -0.20 16.80
C LEU A 179 15.73 0.29 15.58
N VAL A 180 15.48 -0.32 14.43
CA VAL A 180 16.01 0.12 13.12
C VAL A 180 14.84 0.62 12.30
N THR A 181 15.03 1.73 11.60
CA THR A 181 14.00 2.31 10.73
C THR A 181 14.32 2.14 9.26
N ASP A 182 13.28 2.15 8.43
CA ASP A 182 13.44 2.09 6.98
C ASP A 182 14.31 3.25 6.48
N VAL A 183 15.27 2.93 5.62
CA VAL A 183 16.13 3.92 4.95
C VAL A 183 15.31 4.84 4.03
N SER A 184 14.18 4.35 3.51
CA SER A 184 13.26 5.13 2.69
C SER A 184 12.58 6.27 3.48
N SER A 185 12.46 6.12 4.81
CA SER A 185 11.91 7.15 5.70
C SER A 185 12.86 8.33 5.92
N GLY A 186 14.11 8.24 5.45
CA GLY A 186 15.12 9.28 5.61
C GLY A 186 15.90 9.18 6.94
N SER A 187 16.65 10.24 7.26
CA SER A 187 17.53 10.29 8.43
C SER A 187 16.83 10.92 9.64
N MET A 188 16.64 10.15 10.70
CA MET A 188 16.02 10.60 11.95
C MET A 188 16.86 11.64 12.70
N SER A 189 18.19 11.58 12.57
CA SER A 189 19.11 12.51 13.25
C SER A 189 18.87 14.00 12.93
N ALA A 190 18.27 14.32 11.79
CA ALA A 190 17.93 15.69 11.41
C ALA A 190 16.57 16.16 11.96
N ALA A 191 15.73 15.23 12.42
CA ALA A 191 14.39 15.48 12.94
C ALA A 191 14.36 15.58 14.47
N VAL A 192 15.41 15.11 15.16
CA VAL A 192 15.48 15.09 16.62
C VAL A 192 15.81 16.49 17.16
N THR A 193 15.00 17.00 18.09
CA THR A 193 15.35 18.18 18.90
C THR A 193 15.49 17.79 20.38
N THR A 194 14.96 18.57 21.33
CA THR A 194 15.01 18.24 22.77
C THR A 194 13.67 17.76 23.32
N ASN A 195 12.63 17.64 22.49
CA ASN A 195 11.30 17.26 22.96
C ASN A 195 11.20 15.75 23.17
N ASN A 196 10.01 15.32 23.60
CA ASN A 196 9.72 13.91 23.80
C ASN A 196 9.57 13.20 22.46
N TRP A 197 9.96 11.92 22.45
CA TRP A 197 9.73 11.00 21.35
C TRP A 197 8.55 10.10 21.68
N SER A 198 7.93 9.52 20.66
CA SER A 198 6.91 8.50 20.81
C SER A 198 7.01 7.38 19.78
N ILE A 199 6.42 6.24 20.12
CA ILE A 199 6.17 5.13 19.19
C ILE A 199 4.66 5.02 19.02
N ARG A 200 4.20 4.94 17.77
CA ARG A 200 2.78 4.84 17.42
C ARG A 200 2.49 3.52 16.73
N PRO A 201 1.39 2.83 17.09
CA PRO A 201 0.93 1.68 16.34
C PRO A 201 0.65 2.05 14.88
N ARG A 202 0.94 1.13 13.98
CA ARG A 202 0.54 1.21 12.58
C ARG A 202 0.29 -0.19 12.05
N PHE A 203 -0.89 -0.40 11.50
CA PHE A 203 -1.37 -1.71 11.03
C PHE A 203 -1.36 -1.83 9.51
N PHE A 204 -1.11 -0.74 8.81
CA PHE A 204 -0.99 -0.73 7.36
C PHE A 204 -0.16 0.48 6.93
N GLY A 205 0.54 0.33 5.81
CA GLY A 205 1.29 1.42 5.19
C GLY A 205 0.62 1.82 3.88
N VAL A 206 0.21 3.09 3.77
CA VAL A 206 -0.35 3.64 2.53
C VAL A 206 0.62 4.64 1.94
N SER A 207 0.70 4.67 0.62
CA SER A 207 1.42 5.71 -0.11
C SER A 207 0.57 6.10 -1.33
N THR A 208 0.65 7.35 -1.77
CA THR A 208 0.06 7.76 -3.04
C THR A 208 1.13 8.47 -3.86
N GLN A 209 1.43 7.95 -5.04
CA GLN A 209 2.48 8.48 -5.92
C GLN A 209 3.84 8.64 -5.22
N GLY A 210 4.17 7.72 -4.29
CA GLY A 210 5.43 7.72 -3.55
C GLY A 210 5.45 8.67 -2.34
N ALA A 211 4.36 9.40 -2.05
CA ALA A 211 4.21 10.15 -0.82
C ALA A 211 3.60 9.25 0.28
N PRO A 212 4.32 8.93 1.37
CA PRO A 212 3.80 8.15 2.48
C PRO A 212 2.60 8.81 3.14
N ASP A 213 1.64 8.01 3.56
CA ASP A 213 0.41 8.39 4.27
C ASP A 213 -0.49 9.40 3.52
N SER A 214 -0.14 9.74 2.28
CA SER A 214 -0.94 10.60 1.41
C SER A 214 -2.14 9.83 0.89
N MET A 215 -3.34 10.36 1.12
CA MET A 215 -4.57 9.81 0.58
C MET A 215 -5.48 10.96 0.14
N PRO A 216 -5.42 11.35 -1.15
CA PRO A 216 -6.23 12.41 -1.71
C PRO A 216 -7.73 12.15 -1.52
N THR A 217 -8.55 13.21 -1.45
CA THR A 217 -10.00 13.06 -1.25
C THR A 217 -10.72 12.32 -2.39
N SER A 218 -10.08 12.17 -3.54
CA SER A 218 -10.61 11.41 -4.67
C SER A 218 -10.30 9.91 -4.59
N THR A 219 -9.56 9.45 -3.59
CA THR A 219 -9.27 8.03 -3.39
C THR A 219 -9.87 7.51 -2.10
N SER A 220 -10.20 6.22 -2.07
CA SER A 220 -10.54 5.51 -0.85
C SER A 220 -9.91 4.14 -0.85
N ILE A 221 -9.60 3.64 0.34
CA ILE A 221 -9.13 2.27 0.56
C ILE A 221 -9.98 1.70 1.69
N SER A 222 -10.56 0.53 1.48
CA SER A 222 -11.22 -0.23 2.54
C SER A 222 -10.54 -1.56 2.79
N ILE A 223 -10.50 -1.95 4.07
CA ILE A 223 -9.94 -3.21 4.56
C ILE A 223 -11.06 -3.94 5.30
N MET A 224 -11.37 -5.14 4.85
CA MET A 224 -12.46 -5.95 5.38
C MET A 224 -12.01 -7.39 5.63
N PHE A 225 -12.70 -8.09 6.52
CA PHE A 225 -12.32 -9.39 7.03
C PHE A 225 -13.45 -10.42 6.92
N GLN A 226 -13.04 -11.68 6.95
CA GLN A 226 -13.89 -12.85 7.11
C GLN A 226 -13.15 -13.90 7.94
N GLY A 227 -13.90 -14.70 8.69
CA GLY A 227 -13.40 -15.80 9.49
C GLY A 227 -14.17 -17.09 9.21
N THR A 228 -13.55 -18.24 9.43
CA THR A 228 -14.22 -19.55 9.40
C THR A 228 -13.43 -20.58 10.19
N ASP A 229 -14.10 -21.65 10.62
CA ASP A 229 -13.45 -22.84 11.20
C ASP A 229 -13.24 -23.94 10.17
N ASP A 230 -13.94 -23.86 9.03
CA ASP A 230 -13.84 -24.77 7.90
C ASP A 230 -13.87 -23.96 6.59
N ILE A 231 -12.78 -24.05 5.82
CA ILE A 231 -12.63 -23.30 4.55
C ILE A 231 -13.46 -23.91 3.41
N ASP A 232 -13.88 -25.17 3.55
CA ASP A 232 -14.62 -25.91 2.54
C ASP A 232 -16.15 -25.83 2.76
N ASP A 233 -16.59 -25.29 3.91
CA ASP A 233 -18.00 -25.01 4.21
C ASP A 233 -18.31 -23.50 4.10
N PRO A 234 -18.97 -23.04 3.02
CA PRO A 234 -19.36 -21.64 2.87
C PRO A 234 -20.32 -21.13 3.94
N LEU A 235 -21.08 -22.01 4.60
CA LEU A 235 -22.03 -21.64 5.66
C LEU A 235 -21.33 -21.38 7.00
N ALA A 236 -20.11 -21.89 7.19
CA ALA A 236 -19.28 -21.65 8.37
C ALA A 236 -18.57 -20.28 8.33
N ILE A 237 -18.55 -19.62 7.16
CA ILE A 237 -17.91 -18.31 6.98
C ILE A 237 -18.73 -17.23 7.68
N VAL A 238 -18.05 -16.43 8.49
CA VAL A 238 -18.60 -15.28 9.21
C VAL A 238 -18.01 -13.98 8.61
N PRO A 239 -18.82 -12.94 8.34
CA PRO A 239 -20.27 -12.85 8.57
C PRO A 239 -21.13 -13.59 7.53
N GLY A 240 -20.52 -14.11 6.46
CA GLY A 240 -21.19 -14.92 5.46
C GLY A 240 -20.30 -15.13 4.24
N ALA A 241 -20.60 -16.11 3.39
CA ALA A 241 -19.77 -16.42 2.22
C ALA A 241 -19.49 -15.21 1.29
N THR A 242 -20.48 -14.32 1.13
CA THR A 242 -20.40 -13.11 0.28
C THR A 242 -20.32 -11.80 1.06
N SER A 243 -20.45 -11.85 2.39
CA SER A 243 -20.48 -10.69 3.28
C SER A 243 -19.13 -10.52 3.98
N TRP A 244 -18.70 -9.28 4.17
CA TRP A 244 -17.44 -8.95 4.83
C TRP A 244 -17.70 -7.99 5.98
N THR A 245 -16.85 -8.02 7.01
CA THR A 245 -16.94 -7.14 8.16
C THR A 245 -15.68 -6.30 8.33
N ALA A 246 -15.81 -5.08 8.82
CA ALA A 246 -14.68 -4.27 9.27
C ALA A 246 -14.32 -4.54 10.73
N ASP A 247 -15.25 -5.14 11.49
CA ASP A 247 -15.08 -5.44 12.91
C ASP A 247 -14.48 -6.84 13.06
N LEU A 248 -13.26 -6.91 13.58
CA LEU A 248 -12.60 -8.20 13.79
C LEU A 248 -13.23 -9.02 14.92
N SER A 249 -14.00 -8.40 15.83
CA SER A 249 -14.71 -9.14 16.88
C SER A 249 -15.77 -10.09 16.30
N ASP A 250 -16.31 -9.79 15.12
CA ASP A 250 -17.24 -10.67 14.40
C ASP A 250 -16.59 -12.00 13.98
N ILE A 251 -15.26 -12.04 13.89
CA ILE A 251 -14.50 -13.23 13.52
C ILE A 251 -13.65 -13.77 14.67
N ASP A 252 -13.96 -13.35 15.90
CA ASP A 252 -13.27 -13.79 17.11
C ASP A 252 -13.34 -15.32 17.28
N GLY A 253 -12.24 -15.91 17.73
CA GLY A 253 -12.13 -17.35 17.96
C GLY A 253 -12.17 -18.20 16.70
N LYS A 254 -12.13 -17.60 15.50
CA LYS A 254 -12.10 -18.35 14.23
C LYS A 254 -10.71 -18.86 13.91
N ARG A 255 -10.62 -20.11 13.47
CA ARG A 255 -9.35 -20.72 13.09
C ARG A 255 -8.72 -20.06 11.85
N PHE A 256 -9.51 -19.85 10.82
CA PHE A 256 -9.03 -19.26 9.58
C PHE A 256 -9.57 -17.85 9.47
N PHE A 257 -8.74 -16.92 9.02
CA PHE A 257 -9.19 -15.60 8.60
C PHE A 257 -8.68 -15.29 7.20
N ARG A 258 -9.32 -14.34 6.54
CA ARG A 258 -8.80 -13.69 5.34
C ARG A 258 -9.21 -12.23 5.34
N TYR A 259 -8.46 -11.44 4.59
CA TYR A 259 -8.75 -10.02 4.42
C TYR A 259 -8.92 -9.68 2.94
N ARG A 260 -9.63 -8.59 2.69
CA ARG A 260 -9.86 -8.00 1.39
C ARG A 260 -9.53 -6.52 1.49
N ILE A 261 -8.76 -6.04 0.52
CA ILE A 261 -8.47 -4.63 0.38
C ILE A 261 -9.07 -4.18 -0.94
N THR A 262 -9.90 -3.14 -0.89
CA THR A 262 -10.50 -2.52 -2.06
C THR A 262 -9.93 -1.12 -2.20
N PHE A 263 -9.40 -0.82 -3.38
CA PHE A 263 -8.93 0.51 -3.76
C PHE A 263 -9.95 1.13 -4.69
N ASP A 264 -10.26 2.40 -4.46
CA ASP A 264 -11.03 3.21 -5.38
C ASP A 264 -10.25 4.50 -5.65
N ILE A 265 -9.89 4.74 -6.91
CA ILE A 265 -9.17 5.96 -7.33
C ILE A 265 -10.12 7.06 -7.82
N ASP A 266 -11.43 6.84 -7.75
CA ASP A 266 -12.48 7.77 -8.12
C ASP A 266 -13.62 7.77 -7.09
N ALA A 267 -13.27 7.85 -5.80
CA ALA A 267 -14.20 7.78 -4.67
C ALA A 267 -15.25 8.91 -4.63
N ILE A 268 -15.14 9.89 -5.53
CA ILE A 268 -16.06 11.03 -5.67
C ILE A 268 -16.82 11.01 -7.02
N ASP A 269 -16.74 9.92 -7.78
CA ASP A 269 -17.42 9.71 -9.07
C ASP A 269 -17.15 10.81 -10.12
N SER A 270 -15.92 11.31 -10.16
CA SER A 270 -15.47 12.39 -11.04
C SER A 270 -14.91 11.91 -12.40
N GLY A 271 -14.67 10.61 -12.53
CA GLY A 271 -14.05 9.95 -13.68
C GLY A 271 -12.55 9.72 -13.52
N VAL A 272 -12.09 8.57 -14.02
CA VAL A 272 -10.67 8.20 -14.01
C VAL A 272 -9.92 8.85 -15.18
N THR A 273 -8.78 9.48 -14.89
CA THR A 273 -7.85 10.04 -15.87
C THR A 273 -6.44 9.49 -15.64
N GLN A 274 -5.49 9.80 -16.53
CA GLN A 274 -4.08 9.42 -16.33
C GLN A 274 -3.47 10.06 -15.07
N ALA A 275 -3.97 11.24 -14.70
CA ALA A 275 -3.55 12.00 -13.53
C ALA A 275 -4.23 11.54 -12.24
N SER A 276 -5.20 10.61 -12.31
CA SER A 276 -5.85 10.10 -11.11
C SER A 276 -4.80 9.54 -10.14
N PRO A 277 -4.84 9.96 -8.87
CA PRO A 277 -3.91 9.49 -7.85
C PRO A 277 -4.01 7.98 -7.71
N LYS A 278 -2.84 7.33 -7.65
CA LYS A 278 -2.75 5.87 -7.51
C LYS A 278 -2.19 5.61 -6.13
N SER A 279 -3.09 5.23 -5.23
CA SER A 279 -2.71 4.80 -3.89
C SER A 279 -2.23 3.35 -3.94
N GLU A 280 -1.25 3.04 -3.10
CA GLU A 280 -0.66 1.74 -2.93
C GLU A 280 -0.68 1.35 -1.45
N MET A 281 -0.76 0.04 -1.20
CA MET A 281 -0.64 -0.54 0.12
C MET A 281 0.71 -1.25 0.22
N SER A 282 1.59 -0.76 1.10
CA SER A 282 2.93 -1.32 1.28
C SER A 282 2.91 -2.58 2.13
N TYR A 283 2.11 -2.61 3.19
CA TYR A 283 1.93 -3.76 4.07
C TYR A 283 0.61 -3.69 4.80
N ILE A 284 0.17 -4.84 5.31
CA ILE A 284 -0.89 -4.97 6.31
C ILE A 284 -0.37 -5.86 7.44
N LYS A 285 -0.69 -5.47 8.67
CA LYS A 285 -0.32 -6.15 9.90
C LYS A 285 -1.57 -6.31 10.74
N LEU A 286 -1.98 -7.56 10.92
CA LEU A 286 -3.12 -7.90 11.75
C LEU A 286 -2.63 -8.34 13.14
N PRO A 287 -2.85 -7.55 14.19
CA PRO A 287 -2.48 -7.96 15.53
C PRO A 287 -3.52 -8.97 16.07
N PHE A 288 -3.07 -9.94 16.88
CA PHE A 288 -3.96 -10.87 17.56
C PHE A 288 -3.27 -11.48 18.78
N VAL A 289 -4.07 -11.96 19.74
CA VAL A 289 -3.62 -12.78 20.87
C VAL A 289 -4.26 -14.17 20.82
N TRP A 290 -3.86 -15.05 21.73
CA TRP A 290 -4.36 -16.42 21.87
C TRP A 290 -5.18 -16.60 23.15
#